data_AF-A0ABD3TB51-F1
#
_entry.id   AF-A0ABD3TB51-F1
#
_cell.length_a   1.000
_cell.length_b   1.000
_cell.length_c   1.000
_cell.angle_alpha   90.00
_cell.angle_beta   90.00
_cell.angle_gamma   90.00
#
_symmetry.space_group_name_H-M   'P 1'
#
loop_
_entity.id
_entity.type
_entity.pdbx_description
1 polymer ?
#
loop_
_entity_poly.entity_id
_entity_poly.type
_entity_poly.pdbx_seq_one_letter_code
_entity_poly.pdbx_strand_id
1 'polypeptide(L)'
;MDDADQKVVATAHGKDVAIFGEKFELYQTYIISNAKVVIQSPKFNIYGYPYVWIIDGAAKIRIERNRIISPSKLKSLAMMANENFISKQMHAPLQ
;
A
#
# COMPACT_ATOMS: atom_id res chain seq x y z
N MET A 1 3.80 3.27 -1.50
CA MET A 1 4.42 4.07 -2.56
C MET A 1 5.57 4.81 -1.91
N ASP A 2 6.75 4.74 -2.48
CA ASP A 2 7.92 5.46 -1.95
C ASP A 2 8.09 6.82 -2.63
N ASP A 3 9.18 7.52 -2.31
CA ASP A 3 9.51 8.83 -2.87
C ASP A 3 9.96 8.79 -4.34
N ALA A 4 10.24 7.61 -4.88
CA ALA A 4 10.58 7.39 -6.28
C ALA A 4 9.35 6.96 -7.11
N ASP A 5 8.14 7.18 -6.58
CA ASP A 5 6.85 6.76 -7.13
C ASP A 5 6.74 5.24 -7.37
N GLN A 6 7.61 4.43 -6.76
CA GLN A 6 7.56 2.98 -6.89
C GLN A 6 6.40 2.43 -6.05
N LYS A 7 5.65 1.52 -6.67
CA LYS A 7 4.52 0.83 -6.05
C LYS A 7 4.83 -0.66 -5.99
N VAL A 8 4.49 -1.25 -4.87
CA VAL A 8 4.63 -2.69 -4.63
C VAL A 8 3.41 -3.19 -3.88
N VAL A 9 3.04 -4.43 -4.15
CA VAL A 9 2.07 -5.16 -3.33
C VAL A 9 2.84 -5.93 -2.26
N ALA A 10 2.44 -5.76 -1.02
CA ALA A 10 2.96 -6.53 0.11
C ALA A 10 1.86 -7.44 0.67
N THR A 11 2.22 -8.64 1.09
CA THR A 11 1.29 -9.65 1.62
C THR A 11 1.88 -10.32 2.86
N ALA A 12 1.04 -10.49 3.88
CA ALA A 12 1.34 -11.30 5.06
C ALA A 12 0.39 -12.51 5.09
N HIS A 13 0.82 -13.63 5.67
CA HIS A 13 0.05 -14.87 5.69
C HIS A 13 -0.11 -15.44 7.11
N GLY A 14 -1.24 -16.10 7.37
CA GLY A 14 -1.47 -16.85 8.60
C GLY A 14 -1.23 -16.02 9.87
N LYS A 15 -0.36 -16.53 10.75
CA LYS A 15 -0.04 -15.88 12.04
C LYS A 15 0.61 -14.49 11.90
N ASP A 16 1.26 -14.22 10.77
CA ASP A 16 1.93 -12.94 10.55
C ASP A 16 0.91 -11.81 10.32
N VAL A 17 -0.30 -12.14 9.84
CA VAL A 17 -1.40 -11.17 9.68
C VAL A 17 -1.80 -10.57 11.02
N ALA A 18 -1.87 -11.36 12.08
CA ALA A 18 -2.21 -10.85 13.42
C ALA A 18 -1.10 -9.92 13.95
N ILE A 19 0.16 -10.23 13.68
CA ILE A 19 1.32 -9.46 14.14
C ILE A 19 1.43 -8.11 13.42
N PHE A 20 1.12 -8.09 12.13
CA PHE A 20 1.31 -6.91 11.28
C PHE A 20 0.02 -6.11 11.05
N GLY A 21 -1.14 -6.75 11.07
CA GLY A 21 -2.44 -6.11 10.87
C GLY A 21 -2.75 -5.06 11.94
N GLU A 22 -2.32 -5.27 13.19
CA GLU A 22 -2.44 -4.28 14.26
C GLU A 22 -1.40 -3.15 14.16
N LYS A 23 -0.33 -3.34 13.39
CA LYS A 23 0.79 -2.38 13.30
C LYS A 23 0.74 -1.47 12.08
N PHE A 24 -0.03 -1.85 11.06
CA PHE A 24 -0.18 -1.09 9.84
C PHE A 24 -1.41 -0.17 9.90
N GLU A 25 -1.14 1.13 9.94
CA GLU A 25 -2.15 2.16 9.77
C GLU A 25 -2.12 2.66 8.32
N LEU A 26 -3.30 2.95 7.78
CA LEU A 26 -3.41 3.56 6.46
C LEU A 26 -2.73 4.92 6.46
N TYR A 27 -2.06 5.25 5.35
CA TYR A 27 -1.35 6.51 5.13
C TYR A 27 -0.15 6.78 6.05
N GLN A 28 0.27 5.80 6.83
CA GLN A 28 1.51 5.86 7.60
C GLN A 28 2.68 5.35 6.76
N THR A 29 3.84 6.03 6.87
CA THR A 29 5.07 5.59 6.22
C THR A 29 5.87 4.67 7.13
N TYR A 30 6.36 3.56 6.56
CA TYR A 30 7.14 2.53 7.23
C TYR A 30 8.42 2.24 6.48
N ILE A 31 9.47 1.94 7.24
CA ILE A 31 10.68 1.29 6.72
C ILE A 31 10.52 -0.21 6.97
N ILE A 32 10.51 -0.97 5.88
CA ILE A 32 10.40 -2.43 5.88
C ILE A 32 11.76 -2.98 5.42
N SER A 33 12.29 -3.96 6.14
CA SER A 33 13.55 -4.64 5.80
C SER A 33 13.40 -6.15 5.97
N ASN A 34 14.21 -6.93 5.25
CA ASN A 34 14.18 -8.40 5.23
C ASN A 34 12.84 -9.01 4.77
N ALA A 35 12.04 -8.28 3.99
CA ALA A 35 10.90 -8.86 3.28
C ALA A 35 11.41 -9.79 2.17
N LYS A 36 10.69 -10.89 1.92
CA LYS A 36 10.98 -11.76 0.78
C LYS A 36 10.35 -11.15 -0.48
N VAL A 37 11.05 -11.22 -1.61
CA VAL A 37 10.52 -10.75 -2.89
C VAL A 37 10.25 -11.96 -3.78
N VAL A 38 9.04 -12.05 -4.32
CA VAL A 38 8.62 -13.11 -5.23
C VAL A 38 8.06 -12.52 -6.52
N ILE A 39 8.22 -13.25 -7.64
CA ILE A 39 7.61 -12.89 -8.91
C ILE A 39 6.09 -13.03 -8.78
N GLN A 40 5.36 -12.01 -9.18
CA GLN A 40 3.91 -12.03 -9.10
C GLN A 40 3.34 -12.92 -10.20
N SER A 41 2.41 -13.80 -9.83
CA SER A 41 1.69 -14.60 -10.81
C SER A 41 0.81 -13.68 -11.67
N PRO A 42 0.91 -13.75 -13.01
CA PRO A 42 0.10 -12.91 -13.91
C PRO A 42 -1.40 -13.02 -13.64
N LYS A 43 -1.87 -14.21 -13.21
CA LYS A 43 -3.28 -14.49 -12.90
C LYS A 43 -3.85 -13.62 -11.77
N PHE A 44 -3.00 -13.18 -10.85
CA PHE A 44 -3.39 -12.39 -9.67
C PHE A 44 -2.77 -10.99 -9.68
N ASN A 45 -2.24 -10.56 -10.83
CA ASN A 45 -1.56 -9.29 -10.98
C ASN A 45 -2.52 -8.14 -11.36
N ILE A 46 -3.48 -7.86 -10.48
CA ILE A 46 -4.53 -6.85 -10.72
C ILE A 46 -3.91 -5.44 -10.95
N TYR A 47 -2.75 -5.18 -10.37
CA TYR A 47 -2.08 -3.88 -10.42
C TYR A 47 -0.96 -3.79 -11.47
N GLY A 48 -0.65 -4.87 -12.19
CA GLY A 48 0.42 -4.91 -13.19
C GLY A 48 1.84 -4.83 -12.60
N TYR A 49 2.04 -5.13 -11.30
CA TYR A 49 3.35 -5.10 -10.66
C TYR A 49 4.07 -6.44 -10.80
N PRO A 50 5.33 -6.48 -11.24
CA PRO A 50 6.04 -7.72 -11.53
C PRO A 50 6.41 -8.53 -10.29
N TYR A 51 6.42 -7.89 -9.11
CA TYR A 51 6.86 -8.48 -7.86
C TYR A 51 5.88 -8.23 -6.72
N VAL A 52 5.87 -9.15 -5.76
CA VAL A 52 5.18 -9.03 -4.48
C VAL A 52 6.18 -9.20 -3.35
N TRP A 53 6.00 -8.42 -2.30
CA TRP A 53 6.74 -8.56 -1.05
C TRP A 53 5.96 -9.45 -0.09
N ILE A 54 6.60 -10.49 0.42
CA ILE A 54 6.06 -11.33 1.48
C ILE A 54 6.65 -10.84 2.81
N ILE A 55 5.76 -10.36 3.67
CA ILE A 55 6.07 -9.91 5.02
C ILE A 55 5.79 -11.07 5.98
N ASP A 56 6.85 -11.70 6.46
CA ASP A 56 6.79 -12.80 7.42
C ASP A 56 7.54 -12.44 8.72
N GLY A 57 7.62 -13.37 9.66
CA GLY A 57 8.32 -13.16 10.93
C GLY A 57 9.80 -12.78 10.84
N ALA A 58 10.45 -12.88 9.68
CA ALA A 58 11.83 -12.42 9.48
C ALA A 58 11.91 -10.93 9.10
N ALA A 59 10.79 -10.35 8.62
CA ALA A 59 10.73 -8.95 8.25
C ALA A 59 10.78 -8.04 9.49
N LYS A 60 11.51 -6.94 9.38
CA LYS A 60 11.55 -5.88 10.40
C LYS A 60 10.83 -4.65 9.87
N ILE A 61 9.88 -4.16 10.66
CA ILE A 61 9.04 -3.01 10.30
C ILE A 61 9.21 -1.95 11.38
N ARG A 62 9.49 -0.71 10.95
CA ARG A 62 9.57 0.44 11.84
C ARG A 62 8.86 1.63 11.21
N ILE A 63 8.17 2.41 12.04
CA ILE A 63 7.53 3.65 11.61
C ILE A 63 8.61 4.66 11.24
N GLU A 64 8.48 5.30 10.08
CA GLU A 64 9.35 6.41 9.71
C GLU A 64 8.86 7.69 10.41
N ARG A 65 9.43 8.00 11.58
CA ARG A 65 9.00 9.13 12.42
C ARG A 65 9.33 10.53 11.87
N ASN A 66 10.00 10.62 10.71
CA ASN A 66 10.42 11.89 10.12
C ASN A 66 9.43 12.51 9.11
N ARG A 67 8.26 11.90 8.89
CA ARG A 67 7.18 12.51 8.11
C ARG A 67 5.84 12.36 8.82
N ILE A 68 5.52 13.33 9.67
CA ILE A 68 4.13 13.59 10.03
C ILE A 68 3.49 14.19 8.77
N ILE A 69 2.72 13.37 8.05
CA ILE A 69 1.79 13.92 7.06
C ILE A 69 0.75 14.68 7.89
N SER A 70 0.80 16.01 7.83
CA SER A 70 -0.14 16.84 8.58
C SER A 70 -1.59 16.42 8.26
N PRO A 71 -2.51 16.49 9.24
CA PRO A 71 -3.92 16.15 9.00
C PRO A 71 -4.54 16.88 7.79
N SER A 72 -4.05 18.09 7.49
CA SER A 72 -4.41 18.84 6.29
C SER A 72 -4.00 18.16 4.98
N LYS A 73 -2.83 17.52 4.94
CA LYS A 73 -2.30 16.80 3.77
C LYS A 73 -2.95 15.42 3.61
N LEU A 74 -3.37 14.79 4.71
CA LEU A 74 -4.25 13.62 4.71
C LEU A 74 -5.63 13.95 4.11
N LYS A 75 -6.21 15.08 4.51
CA LYS A 75 -7.51 15.56 4.02
C LYS A 75 -7.47 15.88 2.52
N SER A 76 -6.40 16.51 2.03
CA SER A 76 -6.24 16.78 0.60
C SER A 76 -6.05 15.50 -0.23
N LEU A 77 -5.28 14.53 0.26
CA LEU A 77 -5.11 13.23 -0.40
C LEU A 77 -6.43 12.45 -0.48
N ALA A 78 -7.23 12.47 0.59
CA ALA A 78 -8.55 11.84 0.61
C ALA A 78 -9.53 12.53 -0.35
N MET A 79 -9.49 13.86 -0.46
CA MET A 79 -10.32 14.62 -1.40
C MET A 79 -9.95 14.33 -2.85
N MET A 80 -8.65 14.28 -3.19
CA MET A 80 -8.19 13.91 -4.55
C MET A 80 -8.53 12.46 -4.92
N ALA A 81 -8.50 11.53 -3.96
CA ALA A 81 -8.93 10.16 -4.19
C ALA A 81 -10.45 10.08 -4.46
N ASN A 82 -11.26 10.89 -3.77
CA ASN A 82 -12.71 10.96 -3.96
C ASN A 82 -13.09 11.62 -5.29
N GLU A 83 -12.42 12.71 -5.69
CA GLU A 83 -12.65 13.38 -6.98
C GLU A 83 -12.32 12.47 -8.16
N ASN A 84 -11.23 11.69 -8.06
CA ASN A 84 -10.87 10.69 -9.06
C ASN A 84 -11.83 9.49 -9.11
N PHE A 85 -12.55 9.21 -8.03
CA PHE A 85 -13.58 8.17 -8.00
C PHE A 85 -14.87 8.67 -8.65
N ILE A 86 -15.29 9.90 -8.33
CA ILE A 86 -16.50 10.53 -8.88
C ILE A 86 -16.34 10.81 -10.38
N SER A 87 -15.17 11.31 -10.82
CA SER A 87 -14.92 11.57 -12.26
C SER A 87 -14.95 10.29 -13.10
N LYS A 88 -14.52 9.15 -12.54
CA LYS A 88 -14.60 7.84 -13.20
C LYS A 88 -16.03 7.28 -13.24
N GLN A 89 -16.89 7.59 -12.26
CA GLN A 89 -18.29 7.20 -12.32
C GLN A 89 -19.11 8.04 -13.32
N MET A 90 -18.76 9.32 -13.51
CA MET A 90 -19.44 10.20 -14.48
C MET A 90 -19.08 9.93 -15.95
N HIS A 91 -18.01 9.16 -16.21
CA HIS A 91 -17.61 8.73 -17.56
C HIS A 91 -17.95 7.26 -17.87
N ALA A 92 -18.67 6.56 -16.99
CA ALA A 92 -19.26 5.29 -17.36
C ALA A 92 -20.38 5.55 -18.39
N PRO A 93 -20.27 5.08 -19.64
CA PRO A 93 -21.37 5.20 -20.58
C PRO A 93 -22.53 4.36 -20.03
N LEU A 94 -23.71 4.96 -19.95
CA LEU A 94 -24.96 4.25 -19.74
C LEU A 94 -25.11 3.24 -20.90
N GLN A 95 -24.89 1.96 -20.60
CA GLN A 95 -25.29 0.86 -21.47
C GLN A 95 -26.77 0.54 -21.25
#